data_AF-A0A6L9ZGC2-F1
#
_entry.id   AF-A0A6L9ZGC2-F1
#
_cell.length_a   1.000
_cell.length_b   1.000
_cell.length_c   1.000
_cell.angle_alpha   90.00
_cell.angle_beta   90.00
_cell.angle_gamma   90.00
#
_symmetry.space_group_name_H-M   'P 1'
#
loop_
_entity.id
_entity.type
_entity.pdbx_description
1 polymer ?
#
loop_
_entity_poly.entity_id
_entity_poly.type
_entity_poly.pdbx_seq_one_letter_code
_entity_poly.pdbx_strand_id
1 'polypeptide(L)'
;MNPTISTIPIQQLTSGDRISLQVYKFVGSQPGKKAYLQGNLHGCEIVGNAVIHQLIDFLSTLDDTQLIGEIWLVPVCNPASTNQRSHFFATGGFNPYDGQDWNRIFWDYEKECDDLEDFAQSQLNFDADEIRNNYLARIQSSLKQHLEDCYSPRGLPFRHIYRYQLQSLCVDANYVIDIHSSTN
;
A
#
# COMPACT_ATOMS: atom_id res chain seq x y z
N MET A 1 -18.01 -6.41 13.55
CA MET A 1 -18.35 -6.67 12.14
C MET A 1 -17.23 -7.49 11.53
N ASN A 2 -17.52 -8.47 10.68
CA ASN A 2 -16.45 -9.31 10.12
C ASN A 2 -15.81 -8.62 8.92
N PRO A 3 -14.47 -8.58 8.81
CA PRO A 3 -13.82 -8.02 7.63
C PRO A 3 -14.03 -8.92 6.42
N THR A 4 -14.17 -8.31 5.25
CA THR A 4 -13.94 -9.03 3.99
C THR A 4 -12.43 -9.13 3.78
N ILE A 5 -11.91 -10.34 3.66
CA ILE A 5 -10.48 -10.58 3.48
C ILE A 5 -10.20 -10.81 1.99
N SER A 6 -9.30 -10.02 1.42
CA SER A 6 -8.79 -10.20 0.05
C SER A 6 -7.35 -10.68 0.10
N THR A 7 -7.05 -11.77 -0.63
CA THR A 7 -5.68 -12.26 -0.80
C THR A 7 -5.13 -11.79 -2.13
N ILE A 8 -4.00 -11.07 -2.11
CA ILE A 8 -3.38 -10.48 -3.30
C ILE A 8 -2.02 -11.14 -3.54
N PRO A 9 -1.84 -11.95 -4.59
CA PRO A 9 -0.56 -12.57 -4.89
C PRO A 9 0.46 -11.50 -5.31
N ILE A 10 1.65 -11.53 -4.69
CA ILE A 10 2.72 -10.55 -4.97
C ILE A 10 3.90 -11.17 -5.71
N GLN A 11 4.25 -12.41 -5.40
CA GLN A 11 5.43 -13.06 -5.95
C GLN A 11 5.25 -14.58 -5.97
N GLN A 12 5.75 -15.21 -7.04
CA GLN A 12 6.02 -16.64 -7.03
C GLN A 12 7.52 -16.84 -6.80
N LEU A 13 7.86 -17.61 -5.77
CA LEU A 13 9.24 -17.96 -5.45
C LEU A 13 9.76 -19.04 -6.40
N THR A 14 11.09 -19.14 -6.48
CA THR A 14 11.76 -20.18 -7.26
C THR A 14 11.46 -21.60 -6.76
N SER A 15 11.06 -21.76 -5.49
CA SER A 15 10.55 -23.02 -4.93
C SER A 15 9.21 -23.45 -5.53
N GLY A 16 8.48 -22.52 -6.16
CA GLY A 16 7.10 -22.71 -6.62
C GLY A 16 6.06 -22.12 -5.67
N ASP A 17 6.43 -21.77 -4.43
CA ASP A 17 5.53 -21.15 -3.46
C ASP A 17 5.05 -19.77 -3.92
N ARG A 18 3.85 -19.38 -3.48
CA ARG A 18 3.28 -18.06 -3.75
C ARG A 18 3.18 -17.27 -2.46
N ILE A 19 3.74 -16.07 -2.48
CA ILE A 19 3.61 -15.09 -1.41
C ILE A 19 2.48 -14.13 -1.77
N SER A 20 1.65 -13.77 -0.78
CA SER A 20 0.49 -12.90 -0.95
C SER A 20 0.32 -11.93 0.21
N LEU A 21 -0.31 -10.79 -0.05
CA LEU A 21 -0.83 -9.88 0.98
C LEU A 21 -2.19 -10.36 1.45
N GLN A 22 -2.48 -10.16 2.74
CA GLN A 22 -3.83 -10.27 3.28
C GLN A 22 -4.34 -8.86 3.58
N VAL A 23 -5.42 -8.48 2.91
CA VAL A 23 -6.07 -7.17 3.08
C VAL A 23 -7.40 -7.38 3.77
N TYR A 24 -7.53 -6.85 4.98
CA TYR A 24 -8.75 -6.91 5.79
C TYR A 24 -9.55 -5.63 5.55
N LYS A 25 -10.77 -5.75 5.04
CA LYS A 25 -11.62 -4.62 4.67
C LYS A 25 -12.84 -4.55 5.58
N PHE A 26 -12.92 -3.48 6.36
CA PHE A 26 -14.09 -3.11 7.12
C PHE A 26 -14.83 -2.01 6.36
N VAL A 27 -16.07 -2.26 5.97
CA VAL A 27 -16.91 -1.31 5.23
C VAL A 27 -18.17 -1.05 6.05
N GLY A 28 -18.39 0.22 6.41
CA GLY A 28 -19.57 0.65 7.13
C GLY A 28 -20.81 0.66 6.26
N SER A 29 -21.99 0.73 6.88
CA SER A 29 -23.26 0.74 6.13
C SER A 29 -23.55 2.07 5.43
N GLN A 30 -22.87 3.15 5.85
CA GLN A 30 -22.94 4.46 5.21
C GLN A 30 -21.65 4.75 4.43
N PRO A 31 -21.75 5.26 3.19
CA PRO A 31 -20.57 5.63 2.42
C PRO A 31 -19.83 6.79 3.09
N GLY A 32 -18.52 6.88 2.85
CA GLY A 32 -17.67 7.86 3.50
C GLY A 32 -16.21 7.74 3.07
N LYS A 33 -15.32 8.27 3.91
CA LYS A 33 -13.89 8.28 3.64
C LYS A 33 -13.26 6.89 3.78
N LYS A 34 -12.18 6.67 3.04
CA LYS A 34 -11.32 5.49 3.15
C LYS A 34 -10.08 5.78 3.99
N ALA A 35 -9.81 4.94 4.97
CA ALA A 35 -8.53 4.88 5.66
C ALA A 35 -7.80 3.59 5.29
N TYR A 36 -6.55 3.69 4.86
CA TYR A 36 -5.68 2.57 4.58
C TYR A 36 -4.54 2.56 5.61
N LEU A 37 -4.35 1.42 6.27
CA LEU A 37 -3.26 1.21 7.21
C LEU A 37 -2.46 -0.01 6.79
N GLN A 38 -1.14 0.13 6.81
CA GLN A 38 -0.22 -0.98 6.61
C GLN A 38 0.86 -1.02 7.69
N GLY A 39 1.48 -2.18 7.85
CA GLY A 39 2.63 -2.36 8.72
C GLY A 39 3.65 -3.31 8.12
N ASN A 40 4.82 -3.35 8.76
CA ASN A 40 5.86 -4.35 8.48
C ASN A 40 6.38 -4.29 7.03
N LEU A 41 6.48 -3.08 6.46
CA LEU A 41 7.16 -2.84 5.18
C LEU A 41 8.63 -3.26 5.26
N HIS A 42 9.29 -2.87 6.36
CA HIS A 42 10.57 -3.44 6.76
C HIS A 42 10.32 -4.69 7.58
N GLY A 43 10.94 -5.80 7.20
CA GLY A 43 10.71 -7.12 7.79
C GLY A 43 11.08 -7.23 9.28
N CYS A 44 11.94 -6.34 9.77
CA CYS A 44 12.30 -6.23 11.19
C CYS A 44 11.28 -5.48 12.05
N GLU A 45 10.37 -4.71 11.44
CA GLU A 45 9.46 -3.79 12.13
C GLU A 45 8.11 -4.45 12.44
N ILE A 46 8.15 -5.55 13.21
CA ILE A 46 6.99 -6.42 13.44
C ILE A 46 5.91 -5.83 14.37
N VAL A 47 6.20 -4.75 15.09
CA VAL A 47 5.28 -4.16 16.08
C VAL A 47 3.98 -3.68 15.43
N GLY A 48 4.06 -3.18 14.19
CA GLY A 48 2.88 -2.76 13.43
C GLY A 48 1.84 -3.87 13.24
N ASN A 49 2.28 -5.13 13.17
CA ASN A 49 1.39 -6.29 13.08
C ASN A 49 0.49 -6.41 14.32
N ALA A 50 1.05 -6.19 15.51
CA ALA A 50 0.30 -6.26 16.77
C ALA A 50 -0.68 -5.09 16.91
N VAL A 51 -0.29 -3.89 16.47
CA VAL A 51 -1.18 -2.72 16.44
C VAL A 51 -2.37 -2.99 15.51
N ILE A 52 -2.11 -3.46 14.29
CA ILE A 52 -3.16 -3.78 13.33
C ILE A 52 -4.05 -4.92 13.83
N HIS A 53 -3.50 -5.94 14.48
CA HIS A 53 -4.28 -7.00 15.11
C HIS A 53 -5.27 -6.44 16.13
N GLN A 54 -4.83 -5.58 17.06
CA GLN A 54 -5.73 -4.99 18.05
C GLN A 54 -6.82 -4.13 17.40
N LEU A 55 -6.50 -3.46 16.28
CA LEU A 55 -7.48 -2.72 15.52
C LEU A 55 -8.50 -3.65 14.84
N ILE A 56 -8.06 -4.79 14.28
CA ILE A 56 -8.96 -5.83 13.75
C ILE A 56 -9.90 -6.33 14.84
N ASP A 57 -9.39 -6.62 16.04
CA ASP A 57 -10.21 -7.08 17.17
C ASP A 57 -11.25 -6.03 17.56
N PHE A 58 -10.82 -4.77 17.72
CA PHE A 58 -11.72 -3.66 18.04
C PHE A 58 -12.80 -3.47 16.99
N LEU A 59 -12.44 -3.36 15.71
CA LEU A 59 -13.41 -3.20 14.62
C LEU A 59 -14.36 -4.41 14.51
N SER A 60 -13.88 -5.60 14.88
CA SER A 60 -14.71 -6.80 14.93
C SER A 60 -15.80 -6.76 16.00
N THR A 61 -15.67 -5.90 17.03
CA THR A 61 -16.72 -5.68 18.03
C THR A 61 -17.82 -4.72 17.60
N LEU A 62 -17.60 -3.92 16.54
CA LEU A 62 -18.54 -2.88 16.09
C LEU A 62 -19.61 -3.44 15.15
N ASP A 63 -20.80 -2.84 15.13
CA ASP A 63 -21.75 -3.03 14.03
C ASP A 63 -21.36 -2.17 12.82
N ASP A 64 -21.76 -2.58 11.62
CA ASP A 64 -21.47 -1.86 10.37
C ASP A 64 -22.04 -0.43 10.34
N THR A 65 -23.13 -0.18 11.08
CA THR A 65 -23.72 1.15 11.29
C THR A 65 -22.86 2.10 12.12
N GLN A 66 -21.87 1.59 12.86
CA GLN A 66 -20.98 2.39 13.69
C GLN A 66 -19.74 2.88 12.92
N LEU A 67 -19.54 2.40 11.69
CA LEU A 67 -18.50 2.87 10.77
C LEU A 67 -19.15 3.64 9.62
N ILE A 68 -18.56 4.80 9.27
CA ILE A 68 -18.91 5.56 8.08
C ILE A 68 -17.71 5.50 7.13
N GLY A 69 -17.92 5.02 5.91
CA GLY A 69 -16.84 4.76 4.95
C GLY A 69 -16.17 3.41 5.17
N GLU A 70 -14.86 3.35 5.02
CA GLU A 70 -14.12 2.09 5.05
C GLU A 70 -12.72 2.19 5.67
N ILE A 71 -12.29 1.09 6.28
CA ILE A 71 -10.95 0.91 6.86
C ILE A 71 -10.34 -0.35 6.26
N TRP A 72 -9.23 -0.21 5.56
CA TRP A 72 -8.46 -1.30 4.97
C TRP A 72 -7.16 -1.50 5.75
N LEU A 73 -6.92 -2.73 6.19
CA LEU A 73 -5.78 -3.08 7.04
C LEU A 73 -4.91 -4.14 6.36
N VAL A 74 -3.61 -3.87 6.28
CA VAL A 74 -2.60 -4.78 5.70
C VAL A 74 -1.50 -5.01 6.75
N PRO A 75 -1.66 -5.99 7.67
CA PRO A 75 -0.73 -6.17 8.78
C PRO A 75 0.70 -6.41 8.29
N VAL A 76 0.88 -7.40 7.41
CA VAL A 76 2.17 -7.72 6.80
C VAL A 76 2.15 -7.27 5.34
N CYS A 77 2.58 -6.04 5.06
CA CYS A 77 2.60 -5.52 3.69
C CYS A 77 3.82 -6.02 2.89
N ASN A 78 4.89 -6.48 3.56
CA ASN A 78 6.07 -7.07 2.92
C ASN A 78 6.41 -8.47 3.46
N PRO A 79 5.64 -9.51 3.10
CA PRO A 79 5.91 -10.87 3.56
C PRO A 79 7.26 -11.45 3.08
N ALA A 80 7.79 -11.00 1.92
CA ALA A 80 9.12 -11.40 1.46
C ALA A 80 10.21 -10.91 2.42
N SER A 81 10.16 -9.64 2.80
CA SER A 81 11.07 -9.04 3.77
C SER A 81 10.88 -9.59 5.18
N THR A 82 9.64 -9.82 5.60
CA THR A 82 9.30 -10.35 6.93
C THR A 82 9.90 -11.74 7.16
N ASN A 83 9.91 -12.58 6.12
CA ASN A 83 10.48 -13.92 6.16
C ASN A 83 12.01 -13.95 5.98
N GLN A 84 12.62 -12.81 5.67
CA GLN A 84 14.07 -12.73 5.52
C GLN A 84 14.74 -12.79 6.90
N ARG A 85 15.75 -13.64 7.00
CA ARG A 85 16.58 -13.83 8.20
C ARG A 85 18.03 -13.90 7.78
N SER A 86 18.90 -13.23 8.53
CA SER A 86 20.34 -13.39 8.44
C SER A 86 20.86 -13.74 9.83
N HIS A 87 21.30 -14.99 10.00
CA HIS A 87 21.60 -15.58 11.31
C HIS A 87 20.45 -15.35 12.31
N PHE A 88 20.74 -14.69 13.44
CA PHE A 88 19.78 -14.41 14.51
C PHE A 88 19.04 -13.08 14.33
N PHE A 89 19.32 -12.33 13.26
CA PHE A 89 18.71 -11.03 13.02
C PHE A 89 17.63 -11.10 11.94
N ALA A 90 16.51 -10.44 12.20
CA ALA A 90 15.54 -10.09 11.17
C ALA A 90 16.16 -9.00 10.30
N THR A 91 16.78 -9.37 9.19
CA THR A 91 17.23 -8.43 8.17
C THR A 91 16.07 -8.22 7.21
N GLY A 92 15.53 -7.01 7.11
CA GLY A 92 14.40 -6.74 6.23
C GLY A 92 14.20 -5.27 5.87
N GLY A 93 15.16 -4.39 6.16
CA GLY A 93 15.07 -2.99 5.71
C GLY A 93 15.25 -2.86 4.19
N PHE A 94 16.05 -3.74 3.60
CA PHE A 94 16.53 -3.63 2.23
C PHE A 94 16.21 -4.89 1.42
N ASN A 95 16.02 -4.71 0.12
CA ASN A 95 15.88 -5.80 -0.83
C ASN A 95 17.20 -6.59 -0.92
N PRO A 96 17.19 -7.92 -0.69
CA PRO A 96 18.41 -8.72 -0.69
C PRO A 96 19.08 -8.86 -2.06
N TYR A 97 18.37 -8.54 -3.15
CA TYR A 97 18.90 -8.67 -4.52
C TYR A 97 19.65 -7.42 -4.99
N ASP A 98 19.16 -6.22 -4.66
CA ASP A 98 19.70 -4.95 -5.18
C ASP A 98 20.08 -3.95 -4.08
N GLY A 99 19.87 -4.28 -2.82
CA GLY A 99 20.24 -3.45 -1.67
C GLY A 99 19.38 -2.20 -1.49
N GLN A 100 18.29 -2.04 -2.24
CA GLN A 100 17.41 -0.87 -2.08
C GLN A 100 16.55 -0.95 -0.84
N ASP A 101 16.43 0.19 -0.15
CA ASP A 101 15.52 0.37 0.98
C ASP A 101 14.07 0.21 0.51
N TRP A 102 13.31 -0.69 1.14
CA TRP A 102 11.91 -0.94 0.77
C TRP A 102 11.01 0.29 0.95
N ASN A 103 11.40 1.25 1.79
CA ASN A 103 10.69 2.52 1.95
C ASN A 103 11.21 3.63 1.01
N ARG A 104 11.98 3.27 -0.03
CA ARG A 104 12.49 4.20 -1.07
C ARG A 104 12.12 3.80 -2.48
N ILE A 105 11.37 2.72 -2.67
CA ILE A 105 11.00 2.22 -3.99
C ILE A 105 9.71 2.82 -4.56
N PHE A 106 8.91 3.53 -3.74
CA PHE A 106 7.59 4.00 -4.14
C PHE A 106 7.67 5.03 -5.26
N TRP A 107 6.68 4.98 -6.15
CA TRP A 107 6.54 5.96 -7.21
C TRP A 107 6.03 7.29 -6.64
N ASP A 108 6.62 8.38 -7.10
CA ASP A 108 6.31 9.73 -6.66
C ASP A 108 5.95 10.59 -7.89
N TYR A 109 4.68 11.01 -7.99
CA TYR A 109 4.17 11.78 -9.13
C TYR A 109 5.00 13.04 -9.36
N GLU A 110 5.32 13.79 -8.30
CA GLU A 110 6.04 15.06 -8.39
C GLU A 110 7.45 14.89 -8.96
N LYS A 111 8.08 13.74 -8.73
CA LYS A 111 9.46 13.46 -9.15
C LYS A 111 9.56 12.76 -10.49
N GLU A 112 8.53 12.00 -10.87
CA GLU A 112 8.55 11.15 -12.06
C GLU A 112 7.69 11.71 -13.21
N CYS A 113 6.89 12.75 -12.99
CA CYS A 113 6.08 13.40 -14.02
C CYS A 113 6.43 14.89 -14.16
N ASP A 114 6.77 15.32 -15.39
CA ASP A 114 7.18 16.70 -15.70
C ASP A 114 5.99 17.64 -16.03
N ASP A 115 4.75 17.26 -15.71
CA ASP A 115 3.53 17.96 -16.10
C ASP A 115 2.80 18.66 -14.94
N LEU A 116 3.39 18.67 -13.74
CA LEU A 116 2.72 19.17 -12.53
C LEU A 116 2.43 20.68 -12.61
N GLU A 117 3.34 21.47 -13.18
CA GLU A 117 3.15 22.91 -13.35
C GLU A 117 2.01 23.22 -14.32
N ASP A 118 2.01 22.57 -15.48
CA ASP A 118 0.93 22.69 -16.47
C ASP A 118 -0.42 22.25 -15.90
N PHE A 119 -0.42 21.16 -15.12
CA PHE A 119 -1.60 20.73 -14.40
C PHE A 119 -2.08 21.82 -13.44
N ALA A 120 -1.22 22.33 -12.55
CA ALA A 120 -1.60 23.37 -11.60
C ALA A 120 -2.16 24.63 -12.28
N GLN A 121 -1.56 25.07 -13.39
CA GLN A 121 -2.06 26.21 -14.18
C GLN A 121 -3.46 25.94 -14.77
N SER A 122 -3.69 24.72 -15.27
CA SER A 122 -5.01 24.31 -15.77
C SER A 122 -6.09 24.27 -14.69
N GLN A 123 -5.68 24.22 -13.41
CA GLN A 123 -6.58 24.03 -12.28
C GLN A 123 -7.03 25.35 -11.58
N LEU A 124 -6.51 26.51 -11.98
CA LEU A 124 -6.66 27.79 -11.24
C LEU A 124 -8.09 28.29 -11.02
N ASN A 125 -9.04 27.88 -11.87
CA ASN A 125 -10.42 28.37 -11.83
C ASN A 125 -11.40 27.38 -11.19
N PHE A 126 -10.92 26.26 -10.67
CA PHE A 126 -11.74 25.23 -10.03
C PHE A 126 -11.71 25.35 -8.51
N ASP A 127 -12.71 24.79 -7.84
CA ASP A 127 -12.71 24.68 -6.38
C ASP A 127 -11.77 23.56 -5.88
N ALA A 128 -11.46 23.57 -4.59
CA ALA A 128 -10.50 22.64 -4.01
C ALA A 128 -10.88 21.16 -4.16
N ASP A 129 -12.18 20.84 -4.16
CA ASP A 129 -12.65 19.46 -4.28
C ASP A 129 -12.51 18.97 -5.72
N GLU A 130 -12.84 19.83 -6.70
CA GLU A 130 -12.63 19.54 -8.11
C GLU A 130 -11.15 19.40 -8.47
N ILE A 131 -10.28 20.29 -7.95
CA ILE A 131 -8.82 20.17 -8.12
C ILE A 131 -8.31 18.84 -7.55
N ARG A 132 -8.76 18.47 -6.35
CA ARG A 132 -8.38 17.20 -5.71
C ARG A 132 -8.78 16.00 -6.57
N ASN A 133 -10.01 15.99 -7.07
CA ASN A 133 -10.53 14.90 -7.89
C ASN A 133 -9.77 14.79 -9.22
N ASN A 134 -9.50 15.91 -9.87
CA ASN A 134 -8.73 15.96 -11.12
C ASN A 134 -7.29 15.46 -10.92
N TYR A 135 -6.66 15.85 -9.79
CA TYR A 135 -5.30 15.39 -9.47
C TYR A 135 -5.26 13.89 -9.17
N LEU A 136 -6.21 13.40 -8.37
CA LEU A 136 -6.35 11.98 -8.08
C LEU A 136 -6.56 11.16 -9.36
N ALA A 137 -7.39 11.64 -10.28
CA ALA A 137 -7.61 10.99 -11.57
C ALA A 137 -6.32 10.89 -12.40
N ARG A 138 -5.46 11.92 -12.38
CA ARG A 138 -4.14 11.86 -13.02
C ARG A 138 -3.24 10.81 -12.40
N ILE A 139 -3.11 10.81 -11.07
CA ILE A 139 -2.30 9.83 -10.34
C ILE A 139 -2.77 8.40 -10.65
N GLN A 140 -4.08 8.16 -10.65
CA GLN A 140 -4.67 6.86 -10.98
C GLN A 140 -4.39 6.45 -12.43
N SER A 141 -4.44 7.40 -13.37
CA SER A 141 -4.10 7.16 -14.78
C SER A 141 -2.64 6.74 -14.94
N SER A 142 -1.70 7.43 -14.29
CA SER A 142 -0.27 7.08 -14.34
C SER A 142 0.01 5.72 -13.69
N LEU A 143 -0.62 5.41 -12.55
CA LEU A 143 -0.51 4.07 -11.95
C LEU A 143 -1.04 2.98 -12.89
N LYS A 144 -2.13 3.22 -13.62
CA LYS A 144 -2.63 2.27 -14.61
C LYS A 144 -1.61 2.01 -15.73
N GLN A 145 -0.89 3.03 -16.19
CA GLN A 145 0.20 2.85 -17.15
C GLN A 145 1.34 1.98 -16.57
N HIS A 146 1.70 2.16 -15.30
CA HIS A 146 2.68 1.28 -14.64
C HIS A 146 2.23 -0.17 -14.57
N LEU A 147 0.93 -0.43 -14.40
CA LEU A 147 0.40 -1.80 -14.46
C LEU A 147 0.62 -2.41 -15.85
N GLU A 148 0.37 -1.65 -16.91
CA GLU A 148 0.60 -2.09 -18.29
C GLU A 148 2.07 -2.44 -18.52
N ASP A 149 2.99 -1.64 -17.99
CA ASP A 149 4.43 -1.92 -18.03
C ASP A 149 4.81 -3.19 -17.25
N CYS A 150 4.13 -3.49 -16.13
CA CYS A 150 4.35 -4.72 -15.36
C CYS A 150 4.04 -5.99 -16.17
N TYR A 151 3.18 -5.90 -17.18
CA TYR A 151 2.86 -7.01 -18.09
C TYR A 151 3.66 -6.97 -19.41
N SER A 152 4.58 -6.03 -19.56
CA SER A 152 5.41 -5.89 -20.76
C SER A 152 6.36 -7.10 -20.93
N PRO A 153 6.63 -7.55 -22.17
CA PRO A 153 7.55 -8.66 -22.45
C PRO A 153 8.99 -8.44 -21.96
N ARG A 154 9.39 -7.18 -21.72
CA ARG A 154 10.72 -6.82 -21.23
C ARG A 154 11.00 -7.32 -19.81
N GLY A 155 9.94 -7.58 -19.03
CA GLY A 155 10.03 -7.91 -17.61
C GLY A 155 10.46 -6.70 -16.77
N LEU A 156 9.92 -6.58 -15.57
CA LEU A 156 10.32 -5.57 -14.60
C LEU A 156 10.93 -6.22 -13.35
N PRO A 157 11.88 -5.54 -12.67
CA PRO A 157 12.32 -5.98 -11.36
C PRO A 157 11.14 -6.09 -10.38
N PHE A 158 11.16 -7.09 -9.50
CA PHE A 158 10.06 -7.36 -8.56
C PHE A 158 9.59 -6.10 -7.80
N ARG A 159 10.52 -5.24 -7.36
CA ARG A 159 10.20 -3.99 -6.65
C ARG A 159 9.25 -3.06 -7.42
N HIS A 160 9.26 -3.06 -8.75
CA HIS A 160 8.35 -2.23 -9.56
C HIS A 160 6.92 -2.79 -9.55
N ILE A 161 6.79 -4.12 -9.64
CA ILE A 161 5.49 -4.79 -9.53
C ILE A 161 4.93 -4.61 -8.12
N TYR A 162 5.78 -4.82 -7.11
CA TYR A 162 5.44 -4.70 -5.70
C TYR A 162 5.04 -3.27 -5.29
N ARG A 163 5.80 -2.24 -5.70
CA ARG A 163 5.44 -0.83 -5.42
C ARG A 163 4.06 -0.49 -6.00
N TYR A 164 3.79 -0.93 -7.24
CA TYR A 164 2.50 -0.71 -7.90
C TYR A 164 1.39 -1.36 -7.10
N GLN A 165 1.55 -2.64 -6.74
CA GLN A 165 0.54 -3.38 -5.99
C GLN A 165 0.19 -2.68 -4.67
N LEU A 166 1.17 -2.26 -3.86
CA LEU A 166 0.89 -1.55 -2.63
C LEU A 166 0.24 -0.18 -2.86
N GLN A 167 0.76 0.64 -3.77
CA GLN A 167 0.19 1.98 -4.03
C GLN A 167 -1.23 1.90 -4.58
N SER A 168 -1.54 0.86 -5.37
CA SER A 168 -2.89 0.65 -5.90
C SER A 168 -3.94 0.38 -4.82
N LEU A 169 -3.53 -0.08 -3.62
CA LEU A 169 -4.46 -0.32 -2.50
C LEU A 169 -4.90 0.95 -1.79
N CYS A 170 -4.08 2.01 -1.86
CA CYS A 170 -4.23 3.21 -1.06
C CYS A 170 -4.32 4.51 -1.84
N VAL A 171 -4.16 4.49 -3.18
CA VAL A 171 -4.18 5.71 -4.00
C VAL A 171 -5.48 6.52 -3.86
N ASP A 172 -6.60 5.84 -3.66
CA ASP A 172 -7.94 6.41 -3.45
C ASP A 172 -8.25 6.69 -1.98
N ALA A 173 -7.35 6.37 -1.05
CA ALA A 173 -7.57 6.57 0.37
C ALA A 173 -7.51 8.06 0.76
N ASN A 174 -8.38 8.46 1.69
CA ASN A 174 -8.33 9.78 2.29
C ASN A 174 -7.26 9.87 3.38
N TYR A 175 -6.94 8.75 4.01
CA TYR A 175 -5.92 8.61 5.04
C TYR A 175 -5.04 7.41 4.74
N VAL A 176 -3.73 7.60 4.74
CA VAL A 176 -2.73 6.53 4.59
C VAL A 176 -1.85 6.58 5.83
N ILE A 177 -1.77 5.47 6.57
CA ILE A 177 -0.94 5.33 7.76
C ILE A 177 -0.02 4.13 7.55
N ASP A 178 1.28 4.40 7.46
CA ASP A 178 2.31 3.34 7.42
C ASP A 178 2.94 3.22 8.81
N ILE A 179 2.74 2.06 9.45
CA ILE A 179 3.18 1.82 10.82
C ILE A 179 4.58 1.21 10.81
N HIS A 180 5.53 2.02 11.27
CA HIS A 180 6.93 1.65 11.43
C HIS A 180 7.32 1.49 12.90
N SER A 181 8.47 0.87 13.15
CA SER A 181 9.09 0.84 14.47
C SER A 181 10.59 1.01 14.37
N SER A 182 11.19 1.85 15.20
CA SER A 182 12.65 1.92 15.30
C SER A 182 13.17 0.96 16.37
N THR A 183 14.37 0.42 16.14
CA THR A 183 15.22 -0.06 17.23
C THR A 183 15.91 1.16 17.84
N ASN A 184 15.61 1.48 19.11
CA ASN A 184 16.47 2.34 19.92
C ASN A 184 17.77 1.62 20.28
#